data_AF-A0AAD0XHB9-F1
#
_entry.id   AF-A0AAD0XHB9-F1
#
_cell.length_a   1.000
_cell.length_b   1.000
_cell.length_c   1.000
_cell.angle_alpha   90.00
_cell.angle_beta   90.00
_cell.angle_gamma   90.00
#
_symmetry.space_group_name_H-M   'P 1'
#
loop_
_entity.id
_entity.type
_entity.pdbx_description
1 polymer ?
#
loop_
_entity_poly.entity_id
_entity_poly.type
_entity_poly.pdbx_seq_one_letter_code
_entity_poly.pdbx_strand_id
1 'polypeptide(L)'
;MLIWPLLISFALLAVYAADRAWLRHVNRTDLPLHDPHGYLEITERMTELCHGDRARVDALVARQRRRFPQATQAEVVRLAMRELLEPQSSAHP
;
A
#
# COMPACT_ATOMS: atom_id res chain seq x y z
N MET A 1 -39.48 -21.25 -14.52
CA MET A 1 -38.17 -21.62 -13.93
C MET A 1 -37.02 -20.68 -14.32
N LEU A 2 -37.19 -19.76 -15.29
CA LEU A 2 -36.14 -18.83 -15.74
C LEU A 2 -35.93 -17.59 -14.85
N ILE A 3 -36.86 -17.29 -13.94
CA ILE A 3 -36.82 -16.07 -13.11
C ILE A 3 -35.63 -16.13 -12.13
N TRP A 4 -35.39 -17.28 -11.50
CA TRP A 4 -34.28 -17.46 -10.57
C TRP A 4 -32.89 -17.26 -11.19
N PRO A 5 -32.53 -17.90 -12.32
CA PRO A 5 -31.25 -17.63 -12.94
C PRO A 5 -31.13 -16.18 -13.41
N LEU A 6 -32.22 -15.56 -13.91
CA LEU A 6 -32.21 -14.14 -14.27
C LEU A 6 -31.91 -13.22 -13.08
N LEU A 7 -32.54 -13.46 -11.94
CA LEU A 7 -32.29 -12.68 -10.71
C LEU A 7 -30.86 -12.86 -10.21
N ILE A 8 -30.33 -14.09 -10.26
CA ILE A 8 -28.93 -14.37 -9.90
C ILE A 8 -27.97 -13.64 -10.84
N SER A 9 -28.20 -13.70 -12.15
CA SER A 9 -27.39 -12.97 -13.13
C SER A 9 -27.44 -11.47 -12.90
N PHE A 10 -28.62 -10.91 -12.57
CA PHE A 10 -28.76 -9.49 -12.25
C PHE A 10 -28.00 -9.09 -10.98
N ALA A 11 -28.06 -9.93 -9.93
CA ALA A 11 -27.34 -9.69 -8.69
C ALA A 11 -25.82 -9.70 -8.91
N LEU A 12 -25.30 -10.67 -9.67
CA LEU A 12 -23.88 -10.74 -10.02
C LEU A 12 -23.44 -9.51 -10.82
N LEU A 13 -24.26 -9.07 -11.79
CA LEU A 13 -23.96 -7.90 -12.60
C LEU A 13 -23.93 -6.62 -11.74
N ALA A 14 -24.85 -6.49 -10.80
CA ALA A 14 -24.90 -5.35 -9.88
C ALA A 14 -23.67 -5.30 -8.95
N VAL A 15 -23.26 -6.44 -8.39
CA VAL A 15 -22.05 -6.51 -7.54
C VAL A 15 -20.80 -6.17 -8.35
N TYR A 16 -20.67 -6.72 -9.56
CA TYR A 16 -19.55 -6.41 -10.45
C TYR A 16 -19.50 -4.91 -10.83
N ALA A 17 -20.65 -4.32 -11.16
CA ALA A 17 -20.73 -2.90 -11.50
C ALA A 17 -20.37 -2.00 -10.30
N ALA A 18 -20.82 -2.37 -9.09
CA ALA A 18 -20.49 -1.67 -7.86
C ALA A 18 -18.98 -1.73 -7.55
N ASP A 19 -18.36 -2.90 -7.70
CA ASP A 19 -16.91 -3.08 -7.54
C ASP A 19 -16.12 -2.22 -8.53
N ARG A 20 -16.51 -2.23 -9.81
CA ARG A 20 -15.86 -1.40 -10.85
C ARG A 20 -16.10 0.08 -10.65
N ALA A 21 -17.23 0.49 -10.07
CA ALA A 21 -17.50 1.88 -9.71
C ALA A 21 -16.64 2.30 -8.51
N TRP A 22 -16.49 1.43 -7.52
CA TRP A 22 -15.63 1.63 -6.36
C TRP A 22 -14.16 1.76 -6.75
N LEU A 23 -13.64 0.84 -7.56
CA LEU A 23 -12.27 0.91 -8.07
C LEU A 23 -12.02 2.19 -8.86
N ARG A 24 -12.98 2.64 -9.69
CA ARG A 24 -12.90 3.94 -10.38
C ARG A 24 -12.92 5.13 -9.42
N HIS A 25 -13.71 5.04 -8.34
CA HIS A 25 -13.79 6.08 -7.32
C HIS A 25 -12.49 6.21 -6.53
N VAL A 26 -11.89 5.08 -6.12
CA VAL A 26 -10.62 5.03 -5.39
C VAL A 26 -9.44 5.39 -6.29
N ASN A 27 -9.44 4.97 -7.55
CA ASN A 27 -8.41 5.34 -8.53
C ASN A 27 -8.52 6.79 -9.03
N ARG A 28 -9.34 7.64 -8.40
CA ARG A 28 -9.38 9.07 -8.73
C ARG A 28 -8.04 9.70 -8.36
N THR A 29 -7.23 9.93 -9.39
CA THR A 29 -6.00 10.75 -9.36
C THR A 29 -6.28 12.23 -9.14
N ASP A 30 -7.54 12.65 -9.19
CA ASP A 30 -7.94 14.06 -9.24
C ASP A 30 -8.04 14.72 -7.86
N LEU A 31 -7.93 13.96 -6.77
CA LEU A 31 -7.70 14.54 -5.45
C LEU A 31 -6.22 14.44 -5.10
N PRO A 32 -5.54 15.54 -4.73
CA PRO A 32 -4.22 15.46 -4.16
C PRO A 32 -4.32 14.55 -2.93
N LEU A 33 -3.63 13.42 -3.00
CA LEU A 33 -3.62 12.45 -1.92
C LEU A 33 -3.06 13.16 -0.69
N HIS A 34 -3.90 13.35 0.33
CA HIS A 34 -3.53 14.16 1.49
C HIS A 34 -2.44 13.45 2.28
N ASP A 35 -1.20 13.85 2.03
CA ASP A 35 -0.01 13.32 2.67
C ASP A 35 0.73 14.43 3.43
N PRO A 36 0.21 14.84 4.60
CA PRO A 36 0.80 15.92 5.39
C PRO A 36 2.21 15.61 5.92
N HIS A 37 2.68 14.37 5.78
CA HIS A 37 3.97 13.92 6.33
C HIS A 37 4.93 13.35 5.28
N GLY A 38 4.53 13.32 4.02
CA GLY A 38 5.31 12.82 2.89
C GLY A 38 5.56 11.31 2.93
N TYR A 39 4.74 10.53 3.66
CA TYR A 39 5.00 9.09 3.82
C TYR A 39 4.86 8.33 2.49
N LEU A 40 4.00 8.77 1.58
CA LEU A 40 3.83 8.15 0.26
C LEU A 40 5.04 8.40 -0.62
N GLU A 41 5.54 9.63 -0.66
CA GLU A 41 6.77 9.99 -1.37
C GLU A 41 7.97 9.19 -0.83
N ILE A 42 8.07 9.06 0.50
CA ILE A 42 9.13 8.26 1.13
C ILE A 42 8.96 6.77 0.76
N THR A 43 7.74 6.25 0.74
CA THR A 43 7.47 4.85 0.37
C THR A 43 7.77 4.58 -1.10
N GLU A 44 7.44 5.51 -2.00
CA GLU A 44 7.76 5.45 -3.41
C GLU A 44 9.27 5.43 -3.62
N ARG A 45 10.00 6.36 -2.98
CA ARG A 45 11.46 6.41 -3.03
C ARG A 45 12.13 5.17 -2.43
N MET A 46 11.57 4.60 -1.35
CA MET A 46 12.02 3.31 -0.82
C MET A 46 11.81 2.18 -1.84
N THR A 47 10.69 2.22 -2.57
CA THR A 47 10.38 1.22 -3.61
C THR A 47 11.36 1.34 -4.77
N GLU A 48 11.73 2.56 -5.18
CA GLU A 48 12.78 2.81 -6.16
C GLU A 48 14.15 2.29 -5.68
N LEU A 49 14.53 2.56 -4.43
CA LEU A 49 15.77 2.07 -3.82
C LEU A 49 15.79 0.54 -3.68
N CYS A 50 14.63 -0.09 -3.57
CA CYS A 50 14.44 -1.53 -3.62
C CYS A 50 14.29 -2.08 -5.05
N HIS A 51 14.60 -1.31 -6.09
CA HIS A 51 14.48 -1.70 -7.51
C HIS A 51 13.06 -2.17 -7.91
N GLY A 52 12.03 -1.57 -7.31
CA GLY A 52 10.63 -1.95 -7.54
C GLY A 52 10.13 -3.09 -6.65
N ASP A 53 10.96 -3.67 -5.78
CA ASP A 53 10.53 -4.73 -4.87
C ASP A 53 9.69 -4.18 -3.71
N ARG A 54 8.38 -4.14 -3.94
CA ARG A 54 7.39 -3.68 -2.96
C ARG A 54 7.26 -4.62 -1.77
N ALA A 55 7.44 -5.93 -1.96
CA ALA A 55 7.36 -6.90 -0.87
C ALA A 55 8.47 -6.67 0.15
N ARG A 56 9.67 -6.29 -0.32
CA ARG A 56 10.79 -5.91 0.55
C ARG A 56 10.50 -4.64 1.34
N VAL A 57 9.91 -3.62 0.72
CA VAL A 57 9.51 -2.39 1.42
C VAL A 57 8.47 -2.69 2.49
N ASP A 58 7.44 -3.47 2.16
CA ASP A 58 6.38 -3.85 3.10
C ASP A 58 6.93 -4.65 4.28
N ALA A 59 7.85 -5.59 4.04
CA ALA A 59 8.51 -6.34 5.09
C ALA A 59 9.33 -5.45 6.04
N LEU A 60 9.98 -4.42 5.50
CA LEU A 60 10.79 -3.48 6.27
C LEU A 60 9.92 -2.54 7.12
N VAL A 61 8.84 -2.01 6.54
CA VAL A 61 7.82 -1.24 7.26
C VAL A 61 7.15 -2.08 8.34
N ALA A 62 6.78 -3.33 8.05
CA ALA A 62 6.17 -4.25 9.02
C ALA A 62 7.11 -4.56 10.18
N ARG A 63 8.41 -4.73 9.92
CA ARG A 63 9.45 -4.91 10.95
C ARG A 63 9.52 -3.70 11.87
N GLN A 64 9.56 -2.50 11.31
CA GLN A 64 9.61 -1.26 12.09
C GLN A 64 8.32 -1.04 12.89
N ARG A 65 7.15 -1.39 12.34
CA ARG A 65 5.87 -1.34 13.04
C ARG A 65 5.84 -2.24 14.27
N ARG A 66 6.41 -3.45 14.18
CA ARG A 66 6.52 -4.37 15.32
C ARG A 66 7.49 -3.86 16.38
N ARG A 67 8.58 -3.21 15.97
CA ARG A 67 9.59 -2.64 16.88
C ARG A 67 9.10 -1.38 17.59
N PHE A 68 8.29 -0.57 16.91
CA PHE A 68 7.75 0.68 17.42
C PHE A 68 6.22 0.71 17.27
N PRO A 69 5.47 -0.04 18.10
CA PRO A 69 4.02 -0.15 17.99
C PRO A 69 3.28 1.18 18.27
N GLN A 70 3.92 2.08 19.03
CA GLN A 70 3.37 3.40 19.36
C GLN A 70 3.66 4.47 18.30
N ALA A 71 4.59 4.22 17.38
CA ALA A 71 4.96 5.19 16.35
C ALA A 71 3.82 5.40 15.36
N THR A 72 3.72 6.59 14.76
CA THR A 72 2.77 6.84 13.67
C THR A 72 3.22 6.15 12.38
N GLN A 73 2.33 5.97 11.40
CA GLN A 73 2.70 5.35 10.13
C GLN A 73 3.84 6.12 9.42
N ALA A 74 3.81 7.45 9.46
CA ALA A 74 4.84 8.30 8.87
C ALA A 74 6.20 8.12 9.57
N GLU A 75 6.22 7.99 10.89
CA GLU A 75 7.43 7.71 11.66
C GLU A 75 7.99 6.33 11.34
N VAL A 76 7.13 5.31 11.26
CA VAL A 76 7.54 3.95 10.87
C VAL A 76 8.19 3.94 9.49
N VAL A 77 7.61 4.64 8.51
CA VAL A 77 8.16 4.75 7.15
C VAL A 77 9.48 5.53 7.14
N ARG A 78 9.64 6.58 7.96
CA ARG A 78 10.92 7.29 8.10
C ARG A 78 12.00 6.42 8.74
N LEU A 79 11.66 5.63 9.77
CA LEU A 79 12.57 4.68 10.40
C LEU A 79 12.97 3.58 9.41
N ALA A 80 12.03 3.11 8.61
CA ALA A 80 12.25 2.14 7.55
C ALA A 80 13.21 2.69 6.47
N MET A 81 13.01 3.93 6.03
CA MET A 81 13.91 4.61 5.09
C MET A 81 15.31 4.80 5.69
N ARG A 82 15.43 5.12 6.98
CA ARG A 82 16.74 5.22 7.66
C ARG A 82 17.48 3.88 7.67
N GLU A 83 16.81 2.79 8.03
CA GLU A 83 17.42 1.44 7.98
C GLU A 83 17.86 1.05 6.56
N LEU A 84 17.14 1.50 5.53
CA LEU A 84 17.48 1.24 4.13
C LEU A 84 18.70 2.05 3.64
N LEU A 85 18.84 3.28 4.11
CA LEU A 85 19.93 4.20 3.75
C LEU A 85 21.17 4.05 4.62
N GLU A 86 21.03 3.50 5.83
CA GLU A 86 22.18 3.14 6.65
C GLU A 86 23.03 2.14 5.87
N PRO A 87 24.34 2.42 5.69
CA PRO A 87 25.22 1.47 5.03
C PRO A 87 25.10 0.17 5.80
N GLN A 88 24.68 -0.91 5.13
CA GLN A 88 24.74 -2.26 5.67
C GLN A 88 26.19 -2.51 6.04
N SER A 89 26.51 -2.20 7.29
CA SER A 89 27.86 -2.12 7.78
C SER A 89 28.33 -3.56 7.89
N SER A 90 29.03 -4.02 6.85
CA SER A 90 30.11 -4.99 6.97
C SER A 90 29.79 -6.15 7.92
N ALA A 91 28.77 -6.93 7.60
CA ALA A 91 28.61 -8.29 8.09
C ALA A 91 29.05 -9.26 6.98
N HIS A 92 30.35 -9.18 6.62
CA HIS A 92 31.05 -10.24 5.92
C HIS A 92 31.91 -10.92 6.98
N PRO A 93 31.65 -12.20 7.33
CA PRO A 93 32.61 -12.99 8.10
C PRO A 93 33.89 -13.26 7.28
#